data_AF-A0A8D0L1X4-F1
#
_entry.id   AF-A0A8D0L1X4-F1
#
_cell.length_a   1.000
_cell.length_b   1.000
_cell.length_c   1.000
_cell.angle_alpha   90.00
_cell.angle_beta   90.00
_cell.angle_gamma   90.00
#
_symmetry.space_group_name_H-M   'P 1'
#
loop_
_entity.id
_entity.type
_entity.pdbx_description
1 polymer ?
#
loop_
_entity_poly.entity_id
_entity_poly.type
_entity_poly.pdbx_seq_one_letter_code
_entity_poly.pdbx_strand_id
1 'polypeptide(L)'
;MPYKVLDHTSCVLSFSVEIIYVHEFCWQSSSYKLHLVSSQLSENVIDRMKEPSGRPLSSQQSGSGDRGSLGGTAVNEEQLKRRIAEELALEQARRDSEAQRRLKEDQRYLRDEISNVVEKERAASNEHLARTILRERAATEEERLKTQRFAKQLEEKDRELKKHDAFYKEQLARLEERSAQFYKVTTEEYQKAANEVEARFKRYESHPICADLQTKILQCYQQNSQETLSCSGLASQYLHCVNHAKQSMLGRGG
;
A
#
# COMPACT_ATOMS: atom_id res chain seq x y z
N MET A 1 -24.64 9.77 32.70
CA MET A 1 -24.45 8.97 31.48
C MET A 1 -24.77 9.84 30.27
N PRO A 2 -23.76 10.20 29.47
CA PRO A 2 -23.93 10.01 28.03
C PRO A 2 -22.67 9.42 27.41
N TYR A 3 -22.82 8.26 26.75
CA TYR A 3 -21.81 7.70 25.87
C TYR A 3 -21.85 8.48 24.55
N LYS A 4 -20.73 9.13 24.19
CA LYS A 4 -20.49 9.64 22.84
C LYS A 4 -19.97 8.50 21.99
N VAL A 5 -20.76 8.10 21.01
CA VAL A 5 -20.33 7.21 19.91
C VAL A 5 -19.32 7.99 19.08
N LEU A 6 -18.05 7.58 19.11
CA LEU A 6 -17.00 8.11 18.25
C LEU A 6 -17.01 7.31 16.94
N ASP A 7 -17.10 8.07 15.86
CA ASP A 7 -17.28 7.66 14.48
C ASP A 7 -16.13 6.76 13.97
N HIS A 8 -16.48 5.57 13.49
CA HIS A 8 -15.56 4.56 12.98
C HIS A 8 -14.96 4.93 11.60
N THR A 9 -15.41 6.03 11.01
CA THR A 9 -15.04 6.54 9.69
C THR A 9 -13.73 7.35 9.70
N SER A 10 -13.34 7.94 10.84
CA SER A 10 -12.10 8.73 10.93
C SER A 10 -10.84 7.87 11.08
N CYS A 11 -10.95 6.63 11.57
CA CYS A 11 -9.80 5.70 11.64
C CYS A 11 -9.38 5.16 10.28
N VAL A 12 -10.32 4.97 9.34
CA VAL A 12 -10.01 4.33 8.04
C VAL A 12 -9.19 5.26 7.14
N LEU A 13 -9.41 6.58 7.24
CA LEU A 13 -8.66 7.57 6.45
C LEU A 13 -7.25 7.81 7.00
N SER A 14 -7.04 7.79 8.32
CA SER A 14 -5.70 7.87 8.91
C SER A 14 -4.83 6.64 8.61
N PHE A 15 -5.42 5.44 8.64
CA PHE A 15 -4.71 4.20 8.29
C PHE A 15 -4.30 4.16 6.81
N SER A 16 -5.07 4.76 5.90
CA SER A 16 -4.77 4.76 4.47
C SER A 16 -3.60 5.66 4.10
N VAL A 17 -3.40 6.78 4.81
CA VAL A 17 -2.30 7.73 4.56
C VAL A 17 -1.00 7.22 5.20
N GLU A 18 -1.04 6.62 6.39
CA GLU A 18 0.15 6.03 7.03
C GLU A 18 0.71 4.84 6.24
N ILE A 19 -0.13 4.01 5.61
CA ILE A 19 0.33 2.86 4.80
C ILE A 19 1.10 3.32 3.55
N ILE A 20 0.67 4.42 2.90
CA ILE A 20 1.38 4.96 1.73
C ILE A 20 2.75 5.53 2.15
N TYR A 21 2.81 6.25 3.27
CA TYR A 21 4.07 6.76 3.81
C TYR A 21 5.03 5.64 4.22
N VAL A 22 4.54 4.57 4.84
CA VAL A 22 5.38 3.41 5.20
C VAL A 22 5.85 2.65 3.95
N HIS A 23 5.04 2.57 2.89
CA HIS A 23 5.44 1.92 1.65
C HIS A 23 6.51 2.71 0.89
N GLU A 24 6.38 4.05 0.78
CA GLU A 24 7.44 4.90 0.23
C GLU A 24 8.73 4.80 1.06
N PHE A 25 8.64 4.85 2.39
CA PHE A 25 9.82 4.74 3.27
C PHE A 25 10.50 3.37 3.16
N CYS A 26 9.73 2.29 2.96
CA CYS A 26 10.25 0.94 2.77
C CYS A 26 10.90 0.76 1.37
N TRP A 27 10.30 1.33 0.32
CA TRP A 27 10.86 1.34 -1.03
C TRP A 27 12.17 2.15 -1.09
N GLN A 28 12.17 3.31 -0.45
CA GLN A 28 13.34 4.18 -0.35
C GLN A 28 14.48 3.48 0.41
N SER A 29 14.19 2.92 1.59
CA SER A 29 15.16 2.19 2.44
C SER A 29 15.74 0.93 1.78
N SER A 30 14.94 0.23 0.96
CA SER A 30 15.39 -0.93 0.18
C SER A 30 16.31 -0.52 -0.99
N SER A 31 16.01 0.59 -1.67
CA SER A 31 16.84 1.12 -2.76
C SER A 31 18.21 1.61 -2.30
N TYR A 32 18.32 2.19 -1.09
CA TYR A 32 19.61 2.56 -0.49
C TYR A 32 20.46 1.34 -0.08
N LYS A 33 19.82 0.23 0.33
CA LYS A 33 20.51 -1.02 0.67
C LYS A 33 21.07 -1.75 -0.56
N LEU A 34 20.37 -1.73 -1.69
CA LEU A 34 20.85 -2.30 -2.96
C LEU A 34 22.03 -1.50 -3.56
N HIS A 35 22.02 -0.17 -3.44
CA HIS A 35 23.11 0.68 -3.93
C HIS A 35 24.42 0.51 -3.12
N LEU A 36 24.31 0.20 -1.82
CA LEU A 36 25.46 -0.04 -0.95
C LEU A 36 26.15 -1.39 -1.22
N VAL A 37 25.37 -2.42 -1.58
CA VAL A 37 25.91 -3.76 -1.93
C VAL A 37 26.58 -3.77 -3.31
N SER A 38 26.07 -2.99 -4.28
CA SER A 38 26.72 -2.86 -5.60
C SER A 38 28.07 -2.14 -5.54
N SER A 39 28.27 -1.24 -4.57
CA SER A 39 29.51 -0.49 -4.42
C SER A 39 30.61 -1.34 -3.77
N GLN A 40 30.27 -2.15 -2.76
CA GLN A 40 31.23 -3.03 -2.06
C GLN A 40 31.68 -4.27 -2.85
N LEU A 41 30.91 -4.71 -3.85
CA LEU A 41 31.33 -5.81 -4.74
C LEU A 41 32.33 -5.36 -5.82
N SER A 42 32.40 -4.06 -6.11
CA SER A 42 33.32 -3.51 -7.12
C SER A 42 34.75 -3.30 -6.58
N GLU A 43 34.92 -2.97 -5.30
CA GLU A 43 36.25 -2.74 -4.69
C GLU A 43 36.98 -4.07 -4.35
N ASN A 44 36.25 -5.10 -3.90
CA ASN A 44 36.86 -6.37 -3.50
C ASN A 44 37.34 -7.27 -4.67
N VAL A 45 36.87 -7.01 -5.89
CA VAL A 45 37.32 -7.74 -7.10
C VAL A 45 38.54 -7.07 -7.74
N ILE A 46 38.76 -5.76 -7.52
CA ILE A 46 39.87 -5.01 -8.14
C ILE A 46 41.18 -5.17 -7.33
N ASP A 47 41.12 -5.33 -6.01
CA ASP A 47 42.32 -5.43 -5.16
C ASP A 47 43.00 -6.81 -5.14
N ARG A 48 42.42 -7.85 -5.75
CA ARG A 48 43.03 -9.19 -5.80
C ARG A 48 43.84 -9.51 -7.06
N MET A 49 43.93 -8.60 -8.04
CA MET A 49 44.70 -8.82 -9.27
C MET A 49 45.89 -7.87 -9.48
N LYS A 50 46.36 -7.18 -8.43
CA LYS A 50 47.50 -6.26 -8.54
C LYS A 50 48.51 -6.43 -7.40
N GLU A 51 49.29 -7.52 -7.42
CA GLU A 51 50.74 -7.44 -7.70
C GLU A 51 51.49 -8.78 -7.52
N PRO A 52 52.55 -9.00 -8.31
CA PRO A 52 53.38 -10.21 -8.32
C PRO A 52 54.51 -10.17 -7.27
N SER A 53 54.93 -11.36 -6.86
CA SER A 53 56.00 -11.64 -5.91
C SER A 53 57.36 -11.05 -6.30
N GLY A 54 57.96 -10.26 -5.42
CA GLY A 54 59.37 -9.86 -5.48
C GLY A 54 60.16 -10.43 -4.31
N ARG A 55 61.09 -11.36 -4.58
CA ARG A 55 62.19 -11.70 -3.66
C ARG A 55 63.26 -10.61 -3.73
N PRO A 56 63.97 -10.37 -2.62
CA PRO A 56 65.41 -10.53 -2.69
C PRO A 56 65.93 -11.33 -1.49
N LEU A 57 66.70 -12.39 -1.78
CA LEU A 57 67.48 -13.08 -0.75
C LEU A 57 68.88 -12.47 -0.74
N SER A 58 69.24 -11.89 0.40
CA SER A 58 70.58 -11.40 0.74
C SER A 58 71.29 -12.42 1.63
N SER A 59 72.63 -12.36 1.58
CA SER A 59 73.62 -12.93 2.50
C SER A 59 74.17 -14.33 2.18
N GLN A 60 75.41 -14.33 1.67
CA GLN A 60 76.64 -14.88 2.29
C GLN A 60 76.41 -15.91 3.42
N GLN A 61 77.08 -17.06 3.51
CA GLN A 61 78.52 -17.33 3.34
C GLN A 61 78.72 -18.85 3.51
N SER A 62 79.79 -19.42 2.93
CA SER A 62 80.71 -20.41 3.56
C SER A 62 81.37 -21.28 2.49
N GLY A 63 82.71 -21.24 2.43
CA GLY A 63 83.52 -22.08 1.57
C GLY A 63 84.99 -21.88 1.89
N SER A 64 85.50 -22.75 2.74
CA SER A 64 86.89 -22.92 3.15
C SER A 64 87.81 -23.14 1.94
N GLY A 65 89.02 -22.57 1.98
CA GLY A 65 90.00 -22.70 0.90
C GLY A 65 91.43 -22.58 1.41
N ASP A 66 92.01 -23.76 1.58
CA ASP A 66 93.37 -24.16 1.94
C ASP A 66 94.51 -23.38 1.25
N ARG A 67 95.63 -23.20 1.96
CA ARG A 67 96.82 -22.47 1.51
C ARG A 67 97.96 -23.47 1.26
N GLY A 68 97.99 -24.05 0.07
CA GLY A 68 99.12 -24.84 -0.43
C GLY A 68 100.09 -23.95 -1.22
N SER A 69 101.28 -23.71 -0.66
CA SER A 69 102.41 -23.08 -1.31
C SER A 69 103.29 -24.13 -2.00
N LEU A 70 103.77 -23.84 -3.20
CA LEU A 70 105.19 -23.89 -3.63
C LEU A 70 105.35 -24.30 -5.10
N GLY A 71 106.27 -23.60 -5.77
CA GLY A 71 107.14 -24.19 -6.79
C GLY A 71 106.78 -23.84 -8.23
N GLY A 72 107.25 -22.69 -8.70
CA GLY A 72 107.25 -22.38 -10.14
C GLY A 72 108.44 -23.01 -10.87
N THR A 73 108.29 -23.19 -12.18
CA THR A 73 109.40 -23.11 -13.14
C THR A 73 108.88 -22.55 -14.48
N ALA A 74 109.47 -21.44 -14.90
CA ALA A 74 109.29 -20.84 -16.23
C ALA A 74 109.81 -21.83 -17.28
N VAL A 75 109.08 -22.20 -18.35
CA VAL A 75 108.60 -21.37 -19.46
C VAL A 75 107.27 -21.96 -20.00
N ASN A 76 106.28 -21.10 -20.24
CA ASN A 76 104.95 -21.32 -20.86
C ASN A 76 103.80 -21.96 -20.04
N GLU A 77 103.93 -22.08 -18.72
CA GLU A 77 102.84 -22.50 -17.81
C GLU A 77 101.63 -21.53 -17.80
N GLU A 78 101.89 -20.24 -17.99
CA GLU A 78 100.87 -19.19 -17.99
C GLU A 78 100.03 -19.17 -19.27
N GLN A 79 100.64 -19.47 -20.43
CA GLN A 79 99.92 -19.63 -21.70
C GLN A 79 99.02 -20.88 -21.68
N LEU A 80 99.48 -21.97 -21.06
CA LEU A 80 98.68 -23.18 -20.88
C LEU A 80 97.49 -22.94 -19.93
N LYS A 81 97.70 -22.28 -18.80
CA LYS A 81 96.63 -21.88 -17.87
C LYS A 81 95.61 -20.94 -18.52
N ARG A 82 96.05 -19.99 -19.35
CA ARG A 82 95.16 -19.09 -20.11
C ARG A 82 94.33 -19.86 -21.13
N ARG A 83 94.92 -20.82 -21.85
CA ARG A 83 94.17 -21.68 -22.79
C ARG A 83 93.15 -22.57 -22.09
N ILE A 84 93.52 -23.17 -20.95
CA ILE A 84 92.59 -23.96 -20.13
C ILE A 84 91.45 -23.08 -19.60
N ALA A 85 91.75 -21.86 -19.14
CA ALA A 85 90.74 -20.92 -18.66
C ALA A 85 89.81 -20.43 -19.79
N GLU A 86 90.35 -20.20 -20.99
CA GLU A 86 89.59 -19.80 -22.18
C GLU A 86 88.68 -20.94 -22.67
N GLU A 87 89.20 -22.16 -22.74
CA GLU A 87 88.42 -23.36 -23.08
C GLU A 87 87.31 -23.64 -22.05
N LEU A 88 87.61 -23.51 -20.76
CA LEU A 88 86.62 -23.63 -19.68
C LEU A 88 85.56 -22.53 -19.74
N ALA A 89 85.94 -21.28 -20.08
CA ALA A 89 85.00 -20.18 -20.24
C ALA A 89 84.08 -20.39 -21.45
N LEU A 90 84.60 -20.91 -22.56
CA LEU A 90 83.82 -21.25 -23.75
C LEU A 90 82.84 -22.40 -23.48
N GLU A 91 83.28 -23.45 -22.77
CA GLU A 91 82.41 -24.55 -22.33
C GLU A 91 81.33 -24.07 -21.35
N GLN A 92 81.68 -23.19 -20.39
CA GLN A 92 80.71 -22.61 -19.47
C GLN A 92 79.69 -21.73 -20.20
N ALA A 93 80.12 -20.89 -21.15
CA ALA A 93 79.22 -20.09 -21.96
C ALA A 93 78.28 -20.94 -22.82
N ARG A 94 78.76 -22.09 -23.35
CA ARG A 94 77.90 -23.06 -24.05
C ARG A 94 76.83 -23.63 -23.11
N ARG A 95 77.21 -24.10 -21.92
CA ARG A 95 76.28 -24.63 -20.91
C ARG A 95 75.25 -23.60 -20.48
N ASP A 96 75.68 -22.36 -20.23
CA ASP A 96 74.79 -21.28 -19.83
C ASP A 96 73.83 -20.88 -20.96
N SER A 97 74.30 -20.87 -22.21
CA SER A 97 73.45 -20.63 -23.39
C SER A 97 72.38 -21.71 -23.57
N GLU A 98 72.74 -22.98 -23.34
CA GLU A 98 71.81 -24.10 -23.42
C GLU A 98 70.80 -24.06 -22.27
N ALA A 99 71.27 -23.79 -21.04
CA ALA A 99 70.41 -23.60 -19.88
C ALA A 99 69.43 -22.43 -20.08
N GLN A 100 69.89 -21.31 -20.64
CA GLN A 100 69.04 -20.17 -20.96
C GLN A 100 68.02 -20.49 -22.07
N ARG A 101 68.38 -21.33 -23.05
CA ARG A 101 67.45 -21.80 -24.07
C ARG A 101 66.34 -22.65 -23.46
N ARG A 102 66.69 -23.59 -22.59
CA ARG A 102 65.73 -24.43 -21.85
C ARG A 102 64.79 -23.59 -20.99
N LEU A 103 65.31 -22.62 -20.24
CA LEU A 103 64.47 -21.72 -19.44
C LEU A 103 63.49 -20.92 -20.29
N LYS A 104 63.91 -20.43 -21.46
CA LYS A 104 63.03 -19.69 -22.39
C LYS A 104 61.95 -20.60 -22.99
N GLU A 105 62.29 -21.85 -23.29
CA GLU A 105 61.35 -22.88 -23.75
C GLU A 105 60.31 -23.17 -22.65
N ASP A 106 60.75 -23.41 -21.42
CA ASP A 106 59.87 -23.64 -20.26
C ASP A 106 58.97 -22.42 -19.97
N GLN A 107 59.50 -21.20 -20.04
CA GLN A 107 58.72 -19.96 -19.88
C GLN A 107 57.64 -19.80 -20.95
N ARG A 108 57.92 -20.19 -22.20
CA ARG A 108 56.92 -20.17 -23.28
C ARG A 108 55.84 -21.23 -23.03
N TYR A 109 56.24 -22.45 -22.70
CA TYR A 109 55.31 -23.53 -22.38
C TYR A 109 54.36 -23.14 -21.24
N LEU A 110 54.90 -22.61 -20.14
CA LEU A 110 54.08 -22.16 -19.01
C LEU A 110 53.15 -21.00 -19.39
N ARG A 111 53.62 -20.05 -20.21
CA ARG A 111 52.79 -18.94 -20.68
C ARG A 111 51.62 -19.44 -21.53
N ASP A 112 51.88 -20.36 -22.44
CA ASP A 112 50.86 -20.92 -23.33
C ASP A 112 49.86 -21.77 -22.54
N GLU A 113 50.32 -22.55 -21.56
CA GLU A 113 49.44 -23.34 -20.68
C GLU A 113 48.56 -22.44 -19.81
N ILE A 114 49.12 -21.37 -19.24
CA ILE A 114 48.33 -20.36 -18.51
C ILE A 114 47.29 -19.71 -19.44
N SER A 115 47.67 -19.36 -20.67
CA SER A 115 46.73 -18.78 -21.65
C SER A 115 45.58 -19.74 -21.95
N ASN A 116 45.89 -21.01 -22.22
CA ASN A 116 44.91 -22.05 -22.48
C ASN A 116 43.95 -22.26 -21.30
N VAL A 117 44.46 -22.28 -20.08
CA VAL A 117 43.63 -22.42 -18.87
C VAL A 117 42.74 -21.19 -18.69
N VAL A 118 43.27 -19.98 -18.83
CA VAL A 118 42.49 -18.74 -18.73
C VAL A 118 41.37 -18.67 -19.77
N GLU A 119 41.65 -19.07 -21.01
CA GLU A 119 40.63 -19.12 -22.07
C GLU A 119 39.53 -20.13 -21.77
N LYS A 120 39.88 -21.33 -21.29
CA LYS A 120 38.90 -22.36 -20.90
C LYS A 120 38.02 -21.91 -19.74
N GLU A 121 38.62 -21.33 -18.69
CA GLU A 121 37.89 -20.79 -17.55
C GLU A 121 36.96 -19.65 -17.97
N ARG A 122 37.43 -18.75 -18.83
CA ARG A 122 36.61 -17.67 -19.38
C ARG A 122 35.46 -18.20 -20.23
N ALA A 123 35.70 -19.20 -21.07
CA ALA A 123 34.65 -19.84 -21.87
C ALA A 123 33.60 -20.52 -20.99
N ALA A 124 34.01 -21.28 -19.99
CA ALA A 124 33.11 -21.94 -19.04
C ALA A 124 32.29 -20.92 -18.22
N SER A 125 32.94 -19.84 -17.76
CA SER A 125 32.27 -18.75 -17.05
C SER A 125 31.24 -18.02 -17.92
N ASN A 126 31.61 -17.68 -19.16
CA ASN A 126 30.71 -17.03 -20.11
C ASN A 126 29.53 -17.93 -20.48
N GLU A 127 29.76 -19.22 -20.67
CA GLU A 127 28.69 -20.18 -20.94
C GLU A 127 27.74 -20.30 -19.74
N HIS A 128 28.27 -20.39 -18.52
CA HIS A 128 27.48 -20.40 -17.31
C HIS A 128 26.63 -19.13 -17.18
N LEU A 129 27.23 -17.95 -17.40
CA LEU A 129 26.54 -16.67 -17.40
C LEU A 129 25.44 -16.62 -18.45
N ALA A 130 25.71 -17.05 -19.69
CA ALA A 130 24.72 -17.08 -20.77
C ALA A 130 23.54 -17.98 -20.40
N ARG A 131 23.79 -19.16 -19.83
CA ARG A 131 22.72 -20.07 -19.37
C ARG A 131 21.88 -19.44 -18.26
N THR A 132 22.51 -18.78 -17.28
CA THR A 132 21.80 -18.10 -16.19
C THR A 132 20.95 -16.95 -16.71
N ILE A 133 21.48 -16.11 -17.60
CA ILE A 133 20.73 -15.01 -18.22
C ILE A 133 19.50 -15.52 -18.98
N LEU A 134 19.64 -16.61 -19.74
CA LEU A 134 18.51 -17.18 -20.49
C LEU A 134 17.42 -17.70 -19.55
N ARG A 135 17.79 -18.36 -18.44
CA ARG A 135 16.84 -18.82 -17.42
C ARG A 135 16.09 -17.67 -16.76
N GLU A 136 16.81 -16.63 -16.35
CA GLU A 136 16.20 -15.44 -15.74
C GLU A 136 15.26 -14.73 -16.72
N ARG A 137 15.64 -14.59 -17.98
CA ARG A 137 14.77 -14.04 -19.02
C ARG A 137 13.50 -14.86 -19.23
N ALA A 138 13.61 -16.19 -19.22
CA ALA A 138 12.44 -17.06 -19.35
C ALA A 138 11.52 -16.94 -18.12
N ALA A 139 12.07 -16.95 -16.91
CA ALA A 139 11.31 -16.83 -15.67
C ALA A 139 10.61 -15.46 -15.55
N THR A 140 11.31 -14.37 -15.91
CA THR A 140 10.74 -13.01 -15.90
C THR A 140 9.62 -12.85 -16.92
N GLU A 141 9.74 -13.44 -18.12
CA GLU A 141 8.66 -13.41 -19.11
C GLU A 141 7.46 -14.25 -18.68
N GLU A 142 7.67 -15.42 -18.07
CA GLU A 142 6.60 -16.24 -17.51
C GLU A 142 5.81 -15.48 -16.44
N GLU A 143 6.52 -14.86 -15.48
CA GLU A 143 5.88 -14.04 -14.45
C GLU A 143 5.16 -12.83 -15.07
N ARG A 144 5.75 -12.16 -16.07
CA ARG A 144 5.09 -11.06 -16.79
C ARG A 144 3.79 -11.50 -17.45
N LEU A 145 3.78 -12.65 -18.12
CA LEU A 145 2.59 -13.21 -18.75
C LEU A 145 1.53 -13.61 -17.72
N LYS A 146 1.95 -14.17 -16.58
CA LYS A 146 1.07 -14.52 -15.46
C LYS A 146 0.43 -13.26 -14.85
N THR A 147 1.21 -12.23 -14.57
CA THR A 147 0.69 -10.94 -14.11
C THR A 147 -0.27 -10.33 -15.13
N GLN A 148 0.04 -10.39 -16.43
CA GLN A 148 -0.85 -9.90 -17.48
C GLN A 148 -2.18 -10.67 -17.52
N ARG A 149 -2.16 -11.99 -17.35
CA ARG A 149 -3.38 -12.81 -17.29
C ARG A 149 -4.23 -12.44 -16.08
N PHE A 150 -3.63 -12.30 -14.90
CA PHE A 150 -4.35 -11.87 -13.71
C PHE A 150 -4.92 -10.46 -13.85
N ALA A 151 -4.17 -9.52 -14.42
CA ALA A 151 -4.67 -8.17 -14.68
C ALA A 151 -5.91 -8.17 -15.58
N LYS A 152 -5.91 -8.98 -16.65
CA LYS A 152 -7.09 -9.14 -17.52
C LYS A 152 -8.28 -9.77 -16.79
N GLN A 153 -8.04 -10.77 -15.96
CA GLN A 153 -9.11 -11.41 -15.17
C GLN A 153 -9.72 -10.42 -14.16
N LEU A 154 -8.88 -9.63 -13.48
CA LEU A 154 -9.34 -8.60 -12.56
C LEU A 154 -10.16 -7.54 -13.28
N GLU A 155 -9.71 -7.07 -14.43
CA GLU A 155 -10.46 -6.09 -15.21
C GLU A 155 -11.83 -6.61 -15.63
N GLU A 156 -11.92 -7.88 -16.05
CA GLU A 156 -13.22 -8.48 -16.40
C GLU A 156 -14.12 -8.63 -15.18
N LYS A 157 -13.57 -9.05 -14.04
CA LYS A 157 -14.32 -9.14 -12.78
C LYS A 157 -14.82 -7.78 -12.31
N ASP A 158 -14.01 -6.74 -12.43
CA ASP A 158 -14.40 -5.36 -12.13
C ASP A 158 -15.52 -4.88 -13.05
N ARG A 159 -15.49 -5.24 -14.35
CA ARG A 159 -16.57 -4.92 -15.29
C ARG A 159 -17.87 -5.65 -14.93
N GLU A 160 -17.80 -6.94 -14.59
CA GLU A 160 -18.95 -7.72 -14.13
C GLU A 160 -19.55 -7.10 -12.85
N LEU A 161 -18.71 -6.79 -11.86
CA LEU A 161 -19.14 -6.16 -10.61
C LEU A 161 -19.79 -4.80 -10.84
N LYS A 162 -19.22 -3.95 -11.70
CA LYS A 162 -19.80 -2.65 -12.05
C LYS A 162 -21.17 -2.78 -12.72
N LYS A 163 -21.35 -3.78 -13.60
CA LYS A 163 -22.67 -4.06 -14.21
C LYS A 163 -23.70 -4.45 -13.16
N HIS A 164 -23.32 -5.32 -12.22
CA HIS A 164 -24.22 -5.75 -11.15
C HIS A 164 -24.54 -4.61 -10.18
N ASP A 165 -23.56 -3.82 -9.79
CA ASP A 165 -23.74 -2.64 -8.94
C ASP A 165 -24.70 -1.62 -9.59
N ALA A 166 -24.49 -1.30 -10.86
CA ALA A 166 -25.39 -0.42 -11.61
C ALA A 166 -26.81 -1.00 -11.70
N PHE A 167 -26.95 -2.31 -11.95
CA PHE A 167 -28.25 -2.97 -11.99
C PHE A 167 -28.99 -2.89 -10.65
N TYR A 168 -28.32 -3.20 -9.53
CA TYR A 168 -28.95 -3.17 -8.22
C TYR A 168 -29.25 -1.74 -7.75
N LYS A 169 -28.39 -0.78 -8.05
CA LYS A 169 -28.67 0.65 -7.80
C LYS A 169 -29.90 1.12 -8.55
N GLU A 170 -30.05 0.74 -9.82
CA GLU A 170 -31.23 1.07 -10.62
C GLU A 170 -32.50 0.44 -10.04
N GLN A 171 -32.45 -0.84 -9.61
CA GLN A 171 -33.59 -1.48 -8.96
C GLN A 171 -33.98 -0.80 -7.65
N LEU A 172 -32.99 -0.40 -6.84
CA LEU A 172 -33.23 0.33 -5.60
C LEU A 172 -33.85 1.70 -5.88
N ALA A 173 -33.28 2.48 -6.79
CA ALA A 173 -33.80 3.79 -7.18
C ALA A 173 -35.26 3.70 -7.67
N ARG A 174 -35.58 2.71 -8.49
CA ARG A 174 -36.93 2.48 -8.98
C ARG A 174 -37.91 2.08 -7.86
N LEU A 175 -37.44 1.30 -6.89
CA LEU A 175 -38.24 0.91 -5.73
C LEU A 175 -38.49 2.11 -4.81
N GLU A 176 -37.47 2.91 -4.54
CA GLU A 176 -37.54 4.14 -3.75
C GLU A 176 -38.49 5.15 -4.40
N GLU A 177 -38.39 5.35 -5.72
CA GLU A 177 -39.29 6.23 -6.46
C GLU A 177 -40.75 5.76 -6.35
N ARG A 178 -41.01 4.48 -6.62
CA ARG A 178 -42.37 3.93 -6.51
C ARG A 178 -42.92 4.05 -5.09
N SER A 179 -42.08 3.80 -4.10
CA SER A 179 -42.43 3.91 -2.68
C SER A 179 -42.78 5.36 -2.33
N ALA A 180 -41.94 6.32 -2.72
CA ALA A 180 -42.18 7.74 -2.50
C ALA A 180 -43.47 8.24 -3.16
N GLN A 181 -43.74 7.81 -4.41
CA GLN A 181 -44.99 8.10 -5.11
C GLN A 181 -46.19 7.51 -4.37
N PHE A 182 -46.10 6.25 -3.93
CA PHE A 182 -47.16 5.60 -3.16
C PHE A 182 -47.46 6.34 -1.86
N TYR A 183 -46.44 6.71 -1.08
CA TYR A 183 -46.62 7.47 0.15
C TYR A 183 -47.26 8.83 -0.12
N LYS A 184 -46.79 9.56 -1.14
CA LYS A 184 -47.34 10.86 -1.51
C LYS A 184 -48.84 10.77 -1.82
N VAL A 185 -49.23 9.89 -2.76
CA VAL A 185 -50.64 9.72 -3.14
C VAL A 185 -51.48 9.25 -1.96
N THR A 186 -50.97 8.32 -1.15
CA THR A 186 -51.70 7.83 0.02
C THR A 186 -51.96 8.93 1.05
N THR A 187 -50.95 9.76 1.34
CA THR A 187 -51.10 10.90 2.25
C THR A 187 -52.05 11.95 1.69
N GLU A 188 -51.96 12.26 0.40
CA GLU A 188 -52.85 13.21 -0.29
C GLU A 188 -54.30 12.74 -0.26
N GLU A 189 -54.58 11.48 -0.63
CA GLU A 189 -55.93 10.91 -0.61
C GLU A 189 -56.49 10.78 0.81
N TYR A 190 -55.65 10.40 1.79
CA TYR A 190 -56.08 10.37 3.20
C TYR A 190 -56.45 11.77 3.71
N GLN A 191 -55.61 12.77 3.46
CA GLN A 191 -55.87 14.14 3.88
C GLN A 191 -57.12 14.70 3.21
N LYS A 192 -57.31 14.41 1.92
CA LYS A 192 -58.51 14.78 1.18
C LYS A 192 -59.76 14.15 1.80
N ALA A 193 -59.74 12.84 2.07
CA ALA A 193 -60.84 12.15 2.72
C ALA A 193 -61.14 12.71 4.13
N ALA A 194 -60.09 13.00 4.91
CA ALA A 194 -60.23 13.62 6.23
C ALA A 194 -60.89 15.01 6.13
N ASN A 195 -60.44 15.85 5.20
CA ASN A 195 -61.01 17.18 4.96
C ASN A 195 -62.46 17.11 4.47
N GLU A 196 -62.80 16.14 3.60
CA GLU A 196 -64.17 15.94 3.12
C GLU A 196 -65.12 15.51 4.26
N VAL A 197 -64.66 14.62 5.14
CA VAL A 197 -65.40 14.22 6.34
C VAL A 197 -65.55 15.42 7.27
N GLU A 198 -64.47 16.17 7.54
CA GLU A 198 -64.52 17.36 8.39
C GLU A 198 -65.48 18.42 7.84
N ALA A 199 -65.49 18.65 6.52
CA ALA A 199 -66.40 19.60 5.88
C ALA A 199 -67.88 19.19 6.00
N ARG A 200 -68.17 17.89 5.88
CA ARG A 200 -69.54 17.35 6.04
C ARG A 200 -69.99 17.31 7.51
N PHE A 201 -69.04 17.07 8.42
CA PHE A 201 -69.28 16.90 9.86
C PHE A 201 -68.70 18.04 10.69
N LYS A 202 -68.73 19.29 10.17
CA LYS A 202 -68.40 20.46 10.98
C LYS A 202 -69.21 20.40 12.26
N ARG A 203 -68.51 20.44 13.39
CA ARG A 203 -69.13 20.27 14.70
C ARG A 203 -70.25 21.28 14.85
N TYR A 204 -71.40 20.80 15.31
CA TYR A 204 -72.53 21.62 15.66
C TYR A 204 -72.04 22.66 16.68
N GLU A 205 -71.99 23.93 16.27
CA GLU A 205 -71.75 25.07 17.17
C GLU A 205 -72.92 25.12 18.16
N SER A 206 -72.79 24.40 19.27
CA SER A 206 -73.81 24.35 20.33
C SER A 206 -73.92 25.73 20.97
N HIS A 207 -74.82 26.55 20.43
CA HIS A 207 -75.16 27.82 21.02
C HIS A 207 -75.93 27.57 22.32
N PRO A 208 -75.45 28.04 23.48
CA PRO A 208 -76.13 27.84 24.75
C PRO A 208 -77.48 28.55 24.73
N ILE A 209 -78.56 27.78 24.82
CA ILE A 209 -79.92 28.32 24.81
C ILE A 209 -80.18 29.05 26.13
N CYS A 210 -80.78 30.24 26.06
CA CYS A 210 -81.07 31.11 27.20
C CYS A 210 -79.82 31.69 27.91
N ALA A 211 -78.64 31.69 27.29
CA ALA A 211 -77.38 32.17 27.89
C ALA A 211 -77.45 33.62 28.43
N ASP A 212 -78.12 34.51 27.69
CA ASP A 212 -78.29 35.90 28.12
C ASP A 212 -79.17 36.02 29.36
N LEU A 213 -80.25 35.23 29.44
CA LEU A 213 -81.13 35.18 30.62
C LEU A 213 -80.41 34.53 31.80
N GLN A 214 -79.61 33.50 31.55
CA GLN A 214 -78.76 32.86 32.55
C GLN A 214 -77.76 33.86 33.14
N THR A 215 -77.19 34.73 32.31
CA THR A 215 -76.26 35.77 32.79
C THR A 215 -77.00 36.81 33.63
N LYS A 216 -78.15 37.31 33.17
CA LYS A 216 -78.95 38.32 33.89
C LYS A 216 -79.48 37.83 35.23
N ILE A 217 -79.96 36.59 35.31
CA ILE A 217 -80.47 36.03 36.57
C ILE A 217 -79.33 35.83 37.59
N LEU A 218 -78.16 35.35 37.14
CA LEU A 218 -76.99 35.20 38.00
C LEU A 218 -76.51 36.56 38.51
N GLN A 219 -76.47 37.57 37.65
CA GLN A 219 -76.13 38.94 38.03
C GLN A 219 -77.12 39.52 39.05
N CYS A 220 -78.42 39.28 38.86
CA CYS A 220 -79.45 39.74 39.80
C CYS A 220 -79.27 39.12 41.20
N TYR A 221 -79.02 37.81 41.29
CA TYR A 221 -78.80 37.15 42.57
C TYR A 221 -77.52 37.59 43.28
N GLN A 222 -76.46 37.91 42.52
CA GLN A 222 -75.24 38.47 43.08
C GLN A 222 -75.48 39.86 43.69
N GLN A 223 -76.32 40.68 43.06
CA GLN A 223 -76.63 42.03 43.52
C GLN A 223 -77.66 42.06 44.66
N ASN A 224 -78.54 41.05 44.74
CA ASN A 224 -79.66 40.99 45.69
C ASN A 224 -79.58 39.74 46.57
N SER A 225 -78.44 39.53 47.24
CA SER A 225 -78.16 38.30 48.00
C SER A 225 -79.08 38.07 49.20
N GLN A 226 -79.62 39.14 49.81
CA GLN A 226 -80.57 39.06 50.92
C GLN A 226 -82.05 39.17 50.47
N GLU A 227 -82.30 39.54 49.22
CA GLU A 227 -83.63 39.78 48.66
C GLU A 227 -83.83 39.02 47.35
N THR A 228 -83.51 37.72 47.36
CA THR A 228 -83.49 36.86 46.17
C THR A 228 -84.84 36.75 45.45
N LEU A 229 -85.96 37.00 46.15
CA LEU A 229 -87.30 37.02 45.58
C LEU A 229 -87.52 38.19 44.60
N SER A 230 -86.73 39.26 44.67
CA SER A 230 -86.76 40.36 43.68
C SER A 230 -86.38 39.89 42.27
N CYS A 231 -85.55 38.84 42.17
CA CYS A 231 -85.11 38.23 40.92
C CYS A 231 -86.10 37.20 40.35
N SER A 232 -87.25 36.97 41.01
CA SER A 232 -88.26 35.98 40.63
C SER A 232 -88.82 36.19 39.22
N GLY A 233 -88.92 37.44 38.75
CA GLY A 233 -89.31 37.76 37.37
C GLY A 233 -88.30 37.24 36.35
N LEU A 234 -86.99 37.43 36.59
CA LEU A 234 -85.91 36.90 35.74
C LEU A 234 -85.84 35.37 35.80
N ALA A 235 -86.07 34.79 36.98
CA ALA A 235 -86.13 33.34 37.16
C ALA A 235 -87.27 32.71 36.35
N SER A 236 -88.44 33.34 36.36
CA SER A 236 -89.60 32.89 35.59
C SER A 236 -89.36 32.97 34.09
N GLN A 237 -88.71 34.04 33.61
CA GLN A 237 -88.35 34.20 32.20
C GLN A 237 -87.32 33.17 31.75
N TYR A 238 -86.29 32.91 32.55
CA TYR A 238 -85.31 31.86 32.26
C TYR A 238 -85.97 30.48 32.20
N LEU A 239 -86.83 30.15 33.15
CA LEU A 239 -87.55 28.88 33.17
C LEU A 239 -88.49 28.72 31.96
N HIS A 240 -89.19 29.79 31.58
CA HIS A 240 -90.01 29.81 30.37
C HIS A 240 -89.18 29.56 29.11
N CYS A 241 -88.03 30.23 28.99
CA CYS A 241 -87.10 30.02 27.88
C CYS A 241 -86.59 28.57 27.82
N VAL A 242 -86.19 27.98 28.95
CA VAL A 242 -85.73 26.58 29.02
C VAL A 242 -86.83 25.60 28.65
N ASN A 243 -88.05 25.81 29.14
CA ASN A 243 -89.18 24.92 28.86
C ASN A 243 -89.62 25.01 27.39
N HIS A 244 -89.65 26.21 26.83
CA HIS A 244 -89.91 26.41 25.41
C HIS A 244 -88.84 25.73 24.55
N ALA A 245 -87.56 25.89 24.90
CA ALA A 245 -86.47 25.22 24.22
C ALA A 245 -86.62 23.69 24.27
N LYS A 246 -86.89 23.12 25.46
CA LYS A 246 -87.14 21.68 25.63
C LYS A 246 -88.29 21.19 24.75
N GLN A 247 -89.41 21.90 24.72
CA GLN A 247 -90.57 21.53 23.89
C GLN A 247 -90.24 21.62 22.40
N SER A 248 -89.52 22.66 21.97
CA SER A 248 -89.13 22.85 20.57
C SER A 248 -88.18 21.77 20.04
N MET A 249 -87.33 21.20 20.91
CA MET A 249 -86.40 20.11 20.57
C MET A 249 -87.10 18.75 20.49
N LEU A 250 -88.14 18.51 21.31
CA LEU A 250 -88.91 17.26 21.30
C LEU A 250 -89.85 17.13 20.09
N GLY A 251 -90.19 18.23 19.41
CA GLY A 251 -91.11 18.24 18.25
C GLY A 251 -90.48 18.11 16.86
N ARG A 252 -89.14 18.06 16.76
CA ARG A 252 -88.39 18.05 15.47
C ARG A 252 -87.69 16.71 15.15
N GLY A 253 -88.09 15.61 15.76
CA GLY A 253 -87.57 14.28 15.46
C GLY A 253 -88.36 13.59 14.33
N GLY A 254 -87.92 13.76 13.08
CA GLY A 254 -88.34 13.00 11.90
C GLY A 254 -87.12 12.66 11.06
#